data_AF-A0A967BUW3-F1
#
_entry.id   AF-A0A967BUW3-F1
#
_cell.length_a   1.000
_cell.length_b   1.000
_cell.length_c   1.000
_cell.angle_alpha   90.00
_cell.angle_beta   90.00
_cell.angle_gamma   90.00
#
_symmetry.space_group_name_H-M   'P 1'
#
loop_
_entity.id
_entity.type
_entity.pdbx_description
1 polymer ?
#
loop_
_entity_poly.entity_id
_entity_poly.type
_entity_poly.pdbx_seq_one_letter_code
_entity_poly.pdbx_strand_id
1 'polypeptide(L)' 'MDTSIWRPILYLIGFMAFAGVNAAWLGWAERKGAAHIQRRNGPKEVGP' A
#
# COMPACT_ATOMS: atom_id res chain seq x y z
N MET A 1 -11.16 -32.74 9.10
CA MET A 1 -10.22 -31.77 8.52
C MET A 1 -9.73 -30.89 9.66
N ASP A 2 -8.63 -31.25 10.30
CA ASP A 2 -8.05 -30.42 11.37
C ASP A 2 -7.49 -29.14 10.74
N THR A 3 -8.33 -28.10 10.67
CA THR A 3 -7.92 -26.78 10.22
C THR A 3 -7.07 -26.13 11.30
N SER A 4 -5.74 -26.21 11.13
CA SER A 4 -4.78 -25.46 11.94
C SER A 4 -5.15 -23.97 11.96
N ILE A 5 -5.32 -23.42 13.17
CA ILE A 5 -5.63 -22.00 13.41
C ILE A 5 -4.59 -21.05 12.80
N TRP A 6 -3.38 -21.53 12.57
CA TRP A 6 -2.31 -20.76 11.93
C TRP A 6 -2.62 -20.39 10.48
N ARG A 7 -3.35 -21.23 9.76
CA ARG A 7 -3.70 -20.99 8.35
C ARG A 7 -4.50 -19.69 8.18
N PRO A 8 -5.65 -19.50 8.83
CA PRO A 8 -6.41 -18.24 8.71
C PRO A 8 -5.64 -17.03 9.26
N ILE A 9 -4.84 -17.19 10.31
CA ILE A 9 -4.00 -16.09 10.85
C ILE A 9 -2.99 -15.61 9.81
N LEU A 10 -2.26 -16.54 9.18
CA LEU A 10 -1.29 -16.20 8.14
C LEU A 10 -1.95 -15.55 6.92
N TYR A 11 -3.12 -16.04 6.51
CA TYR A 11 -3.89 -15.39 5.45
C TYR A 11 -4.31 -13.98 5.84
N LEU A 12 -4.85 -13.77 7.04
CA LEU A 12 -5.27 -12.45 7.50
C LEU A 12 -4.11 -11.46 7.52
N ILE A 13 -2.97 -11.85 8.09
CA ILE A 13 -1.76 -11.00 8.11
C ILE A 13 -1.30 -10.71 6.68
N GLY A 14 -1.27 -11.71 5.80
CA GLY A 14 -0.91 -11.54 4.40
C GLY A 14 -1.83 -10.55 3.68
N PHE A 15 -3.15 -10.66 3.86
CA PHE A 15 -4.13 -9.74 3.28
C PHE A 15 -3.98 -8.32 3.82
N MET A 16 -3.80 -8.14 5.12
CA MET A 16 -3.61 -6.82 5.72
C MET A 16 -2.31 -6.18 5.23
N ALA A 17 -1.21 -6.94 5.15
CA ALA A 17 0.06 -6.45 4.63
C ALA A 17 -0.07 -6.04 3.16
N PHE A 18 -0.70 -6.89 2.34
CA PHE A 18 -0.96 -6.59 0.94
C PHE A 18 -1.79 -5.32 0.78
N ALA A 19 -2.92 -5.21 1.50
CA ALA A 19 -3.79 -4.05 1.45
C ALA A 19 -3.07 -2.78 1.92
N GLY A 20 -2.30 -2.86 3.02
CA GLY A 20 -1.55 -1.73 3.56
C GLY A 20 -0.48 -1.22 2.61
N VAL A 21 0.28 -2.11 1.97
CA VAL A 21 1.30 -1.75 0.96
C VAL A 21 0.63 -1.10 -0.26
N ASN A 22 -0.47 -1.67 -0.75
CA ASN A 22 -1.20 -1.09 -1.89
C ASN A 22 -1.79 0.29 -1.57
N ALA A 23 -2.37 0.47 -0.38
CA ALA A 23 -2.89 1.76 0.06
C ALA A 23 -1.80 2.82 0.16
N ALA A 24 -0.64 2.46 0.74
CA ALA A 24 0.51 3.36 0.80
C ALA A 24 1.04 3.72 -0.60
N TRP A 25 1.11 2.74 -1.50
CA TRP A 25 1.54 2.93 -2.88
C TRP A 25 0.58 3.84 -3.65
N LEU A 26 -0.73 3.58 -3.56
CA LEU A 26 -1.76 4.36 -4.22
C LEU A 26 -1.71 5.82 -3.77
N GLY A 27 -1.64 6.08 -2.46
CA GLY A 27 -1.55 7.45 -1.95
C GLY A 27 -0.26 8.18 -2.36
N TRP A 28 0.85 7.46 -2.60
CA TRP A 28 2.04 8.05 -3.21
C TRP A 28 1.84 8.35 -4.70
N ALA A 29 1.27 7.41 -5.45
CA ALA A 29 0.99 7.56 -6.87
C ALA A 29 0.04 8.72 -7.16
N GLU A 30 -1.01 8.91 -6.37
CA GLU A 30 -1.94 10.04 -6.46
C GLU A 30 -1.21 11.38 -6.31
N ARG A 31 -0.34 11.51 -5.30
CA ARG A 31 0.47 12.72 -5.09
C ARG A 31 1.43 12.98 -6.25
N LYS A 32 2.03 11.92 -6.80
CA LYS A 32 2.89 12.00 -7.99
C LYS A 32 2.13 12.45 -9.23
N GLY A 33 0.97 11.85 -9.48
CA GLY A 33 0.10 12.20 -10.61
C GLY A 33 -0.36 13.64 -10.54
N ALA A 34 -0.84 14.09 -9.37
CA ALA A 34 -1.27 15.47 -9.16
C ALA A 34 -0.14 16.48 -9.41
N ALA A 35 1.07 16.18 -8.94
CA ALA A 35 2.23 17.03 -9.18
C ALA A 35 2.61 17.08 -10.67
N HIS A 36 2.59 15.94 -11.36
CA HIS A 36 2.89 15.85 -12.79
C HIS A 36 1.91 16.67 -13.62
N ILE A 37 0.60 16.57 -13.34
CA ILE A 37 -0.45 17.37 -14.00
C ILE A 37 -0.20 18.86 -13.79
N GLN A 38 0.21 19.25 -12.58
CA GLN A 38 0.56 20.63 -12.23
C GLN A 38 1.93 21.07 -12.77
N ARG A 39 2.63 20.24 -13.56
CA ARG A 39 3.99 20.48 -14.08
C ARG A 39 5.01 20.81 -12.99
N ARG A 40 4.80 20.32 -11.77
CA ARG A 40 5.77 20.38 -10.67
C ARG A 40 6.33 19.01 -10.37
N ASN A 41 7.50 18.97 -9.73
CA ASN A 41 8.03 17.70 -9.25
C ASN A 41 7.19 17.20 -8.06
N GLY A 42 6.69 15.96 -8.17
CA GLY A 42 6.02 15.28 -7.07
C GLY A 42 7.01 14.67 -6.06
N PRO A 43 6.55 14.24 -4.88
CA PRO A 43 7.38 13.93 -3.71
C PRO A 43 8.57 13.02 -4.03
N LYS A 44 9.81 13.53 -4.00
CA LYS A 44 11.02 12.76 -4.34
C LYS A 44 11.63 12.05 -3.14
N GLU A 45 11.23 12.46 -1.94
CA GLU A 45 11.61 11.88 -0.65
C GLU A 45 10.39 11.19 -0.01
N VAL A 46 10.61 10.52 1.12
CA VAL A 46 9.58 9.71 1.79
C VAL A 46 8.60 10.63 2.52
N GLY A 47 7.31 10.58 2.14
CA GLY A 47 6.24 11.35 2.78
C GLY A 47 6.29 12.85 2.47
N PRO A 48 5.48 13.71 3.12
CA PRO A 48 6.01 15.05 3.41
C PRO A 48 7.39 14.94 4.06
#